data_AF-A0A2M8ECD1-F1
#
_entry.id   AF-A0A2M8ECD1-F1
#
_cell.length_a   1.000
_cell.length_b   1.000
_cell.length_c   1.000
_cell.angle_alpha   90.00
_cell.angle_beta   90.00
_cell.angle_gamma   90.00
#
_symmetry.space_group_name_H-M   'P 1'
#
loop_
_entity.id
_entity.type
_entity.pdbx_description
1 polymer ?
#
loop_
_entity_poly.entity_id
_entity_poly.type
_entity_poly.pdbx_seq_one_letter_code
_entity_poly.pdbx_strand_id
1 'polypeptide(L)'
;AGRIKVLQAQRYFLHQSIKLNSELVELVTPLEQVAQVRYAGGLSPQQDAIRAQVELTRLQTELAAFNGAYAQANARLNALLARPAQLALAAPQPLKGLSEASKLDAATLAERVQRNNPQLFAEQARIRAAELSKDLTFKNRYPDFTLALVPTQRQNSIAEWGLMLELNIPLQQGTRRAQEAQALAELEAVRARQAALANKLLADLSDNLAALSAAQDTEKLVANSLLPQAQLTFQAALAGYENGKLNFATLMDAQRQLSQARQSQLKAQLDAQVRLADIEKLLGETL
;
A
#
# COMPACT_ATOMS: atom_id res chain seq x y z
N ALA A 1 6.46 9.27 4.36
CA ALA A 1 7.10 8.14 5.07
C ALA A 1 6.53 6.78 4.69
N GLY A 2 5.21 6.54 4.81
CA GLY A 2 4.60 5.20 4.61
C GLY A 2 4.96 4.49 3.29
N ARG A 3 4.91 5.18 2.15
CA ARG A 3 5.28 4.59 0.84
C ARG A 3 6.72 4.06 0.80
N ILE A 4 7.66 4.73 1.48
CA ILE A 4 9.05 4.29 1.56
C ILE A 4 9.15 3.02 2.40
N LYS A 5 8.46 2.95 3.54
CA LYS A 5 8.41 1.75 4.40
C LYS A 5 7.85 0.54 3.63
N VAL A 6 6.72 0.73 2.94
CA VAL A 6 6.09 -0.31 2.10
C VAL A 6 7.03 -0.79 1.00
N LEU A 7 7.66 0.13 0.24
CA LEU A 7 8.60 -0.25 -0.80
C LEU A 7 9.84 -0.96 -0.24
N GLN A 8 10.33 -0.54 0.93
CA GLN A 8 11.47 -1.20 1.56
C GLN A 8 11.12 -2.63 2.00
N ALA A 9 9.92 -2.85 2.54
CA ALA A 9 9.42 -4.18 2.86
C ALA A 9 9.26 -5.05 1.60
N GLN A 10 8.69 -4.49 0.52
CA GLN A 10 8.58 -5.18 -0.76
C GLN A 10 9.95 -5.55 -1.34
N ARG A 11 10.93 -4.64 -1.27
CA ARG A 11 12.31 -4.91 -1.70
C ARG A 11 12.92 -6.06 -0.89
N TYR A 12 12.74 -6.08 0.42
CA TYR A 12 13.21 -7.18 1.27
C TYR A 12 12.59 -8.51 0.86
N PHE A 13 11.26 -8.56 0.74
CA PHE A 13 10.53 -9.75 0.29
C PHE A 13 11.05 -10.27 -1.07
N LEU A 14 11.20 -9.38 -2.05
CA LEU A 14 11.68 -9.74 -3.39
C LEU A 14 13.13 -10.23 -3.36
N HIS A 15 14.00 -9.55 -2.63
CA HIS A 15 15.40 -9.97 -2.49
C HIS A 15 15.51 -11.36 -1.85
N GLN A 16 14.73 -11.63 -0.80
CA GLN A 16 14.72 -12.93 -0.14
C GLN A 16 14.06 -14.01 -1.00
N SER A 17 13.06 -13.65 -1.82
CA SER A 17 12.45 -14.56 -2.80
C SER A 17 13.42 -14.93 -3.92
N ILE A 18 14.23 -13.97 -4.42
CA ILE A 18 15.31 -14.24 -5.38
C ILE A 18 16.31 -15.22 -4.77
N LYS A 19 16.78 -14.96 -3.55
CA LYS A 19 17.73 -15.82 -2.84
C LYS A 19 17.17 -17.24 -2.64
N LEU A 20 15.93 -17.34 -2.17
CA LEU A 20 15.27 -18.64 -2.01
C LEU A 20 15.18 -19.38 -3.35
N ASN A 21 14.78 -18.69 -4.41
CA ASN A 21 14.58 -19.32 -5.70
C ASN A 21 15.91 -19.72 -6.36
N SER A 22 16.98 -18.95 -6.18
CA SER A 22 18.33 -19.35 -6.62
C SER A 22 18.84 -20.59 -5.89
N GLU A 23 18.64 -20.67 -4.56
CA GLU A 23 18.97 -21.87 -3.77
C GLU A 23 18.18 -23.10 -4.26
N LEU A 24 16.93 -22.92 -4.69
CA LEU A 24 16.11 -24.00 -5.24
C LEU A 24 16.57 -24.45 -6.63
N VAL A 25 16.97 -23.51 -7.50
CA VAL A 25 17.56 -23.84 -8.80
C VAL A 25 18.85 -24.63 -8.61
N GLU A 26 19.72 -24.22 -7.68
CA GLU A 26 20.94 -24.93 -7.33
C GLU A 26 20.67 -26.34 -6.77
N LEU A 27 19.58 -26.52 -6.02
CA LEU A 27 19.17 -27.82 -5.47
C LEU A 27 18.55 -28.76 -6.52
N VAL A 28 17.72 -28.24 -7.43
CA VAL A 28 16.99 -29.05 -8.41
C VAL A 28 17.86 -29.42 -9.62
N THR A 29 18.86 -28.60 -9.97
CA THR A 29 19.73 -28.86 -11.13
C THR A 29 20.46 -30.21 -11.05
N PRO A 30 21.09 -30.60 -9.92
CA PRO A 30 21.69 -31.93 -9.79
C PRO A 30 20.66 -33.07 -9.85
N LEU A 31 19.46 -32.86 -9.29
CA LEU A 31 18.39 -33.87 -9.29
C LEU A 31 17.88 -34.15 -10.71
N GLU A 32 17.80 -33.10 -11.53
CA GLU A 32 17.49 -33.16 -12.96
C GLU A 32 18.54 -33.99 -13.71
N GLN A 33 19.83 -33.70 -13.50
CA GLN A 33 20.94 -34.46 -14.12
C GLN A 33 20.91 -35.94 -13.71
N VAL A 34 20.68 -36.24 -12.43
CA VAL A 34 20.58 -37.62 -11.94
C VAL A 34 19.39 -38.35 -12.57
N ALA A 35 18.24 -37.68 -12.69
CA ALA A 35 17.07 -38.27 -13.35
C ALA A 35 17.33 -38.55 -14.84
N GLN A 36 18.01 -37.65 -15.56
CA GLN A 36 18.42 -37.88 -16.95
C GLN A 36 19.36 -39.08 -17.11
N VAL A 37 20.39 -39.18 -16.24
CA VAL A 37 21.36 -40.28 -16.28
C VAL A 37 20.67 -41.62 -15.97
N ARG A 38 19.79 -41.66 -14.96
CA ARG A 38 19.02 -42.87 -14.63
C ARG A 38 18.07 -43.27 -15.75
N TYR A 39 17.45 -42.31 -16.44
CA TYR A 39 16.62 -42.60 -17.61
C TYR A 39 17.45 -43.16 -18.78
N ALA A 40 18.59 -42.55 -19.09
CA ALA A 40 19.49 -43.03 -20.15
C ALA A 40 19.98 -44.48 -19.89
N GLY A 41 20.16 -44.84 -18.62
CA GLY A 41 20.49 -46.20 -18.19
C GLY A 41 19.30 -47.17 -18.05
N GLY A 42 18.07 -46.73 -18.35
CA GLY A 42 16.86 -47.54 -18.19
C GLY A 42 16.42 -47.82 -16.75
N LEU A 43 16.98 -47.08 -15.78
CA LEU A 43 16.78 -47.27 -14.33
C LEU A 43 15.67 -46.37 -13.74
N SER A 44 15.13 -45.43 -14.52
CA SER A 44 14.04 -44.53 -14.13
C SER A 44 13.17 -44.20 -15.36
N PRO A 45 11.86 -43.99 -15.19
CA PRO A 45 10.98 -43.58 -16.28
C PRO A 45 11.34 -42.18 -16.79
N GLN A 46 11.15 -41.93 -18.09
CA GLN A 46 11.34 -40.62 -18.73
C GLN A 46 10.58 -39.49 -18.03
N GLN A 47 9.44 -39.83 -17.40
CA GLN A 47 8.60 -38.89 -16.67
C GLN A 47 9.35 -38.19 -15.53
N ASP A 48 10.29 -38.85 -14.87
CA ASP A 48 11.04 -38.25 -13.75
C ASP A 48 11.95 -37.12 -14.25
N ALA A 49 12.68 -37.36 -15.34
CA ALA A 49 13.52 -36.35 -15.99
C ALA A 49 12.70 -35.17 -16.52
N ILE A 50 11.57 -35.45 -17.19
CA ILE A 50 10.68 -34.39 -17.68
C ILE A 50 10.12 -33.55 -16.53
N ARG A 51 9.73 -34.18 -15.40
CA ARG A 51 9.23 -33.47 -14.22
C ARG A 51 10.29 -32.54 -13.62
N ALA A 52 11.54 -33.01 -13.51
CA ALA A 52 12.65 -32.20 -13.03
C ALA A 52 12.91 -30.99 -13.94
N GLN A 53 12.91 -31.20 -15.27
CA GLN A 53 13.09 -30.13 -16.25
C GLN A 53 11.95 -29.09 -16.20
N VAL A 54 10.70 -29.54 -16.04
CA VAL A 54 9.55 -28.64 -15.87
C VAL A 54 9.69 -27.81 -14.59
N GLU A 55 10.10 -28.43 -13.48
CA GLU A 55 10.32 -27.72 -12.22
C GLU A 55 11.44 -26.69 -12.33
N LEU A 56 12.57 -27.05 -12.94
CA LEU A 56 13.68 -26.13 -13.19
C LEU A 56 13.25 -24.93 -14.03
N THR A 57 12.50 -25.18 -15.11
CA THR A 57 11.97 -24.12 -15.98
C THR A 57 11.01 -23.20 -15.23
N ARG A 58 10.17 -23.75 -14.35
CA ARG A 58 9.26 -22.99 -13.47
C ARG A 58 10.05 -22.06 -12.54
N LEU A 59 11.06 -22.60 -11.83
CA LEU A 59 11.89 -21.83 -10.91
C LEU A 59 12.66 -20.71 -11.63
N GLN A 60 13.23 -20.98 -12.80
CA GLN A 60 13.89 -19.97 -13.63
C GLN A 60 12.94 -18.86 -14.08
N THR A 61 11.71 -19.22 -14.46
CA THR A 61 10.67 -18.24 -14.84
C THR A 61 10.30 -17.35 -13.66
N GLU A 62 10.12 -17.93 -12.47
CA GLU A 62 9.85 -17.19 -11.23
C GLU A 62 11.02 -16.27 -10.85
N LEU A 63 12.26 -16.73 -11.03
CA LEU A 63 13.45 -15.94 -10.74
C LEU A 63 13.54 -14.72 -11.67
N ALA A 64 13.24 -14.89 -12.96
CA ALA A 64 13.15 -13.78 -13.90
C ALA A 64 12.06 -12.76 -13.48
N ALA A 65 10.89 -13.25 -13.06
CA ALA A 65 9.80 -12.40 -12.57
C ALA A 65 10.20 -11.61 -11.30
N PHE A 66 10.81 -12.27 -10.31
CA PHE A 66 11.28 -11.59 -9.09
C PHE A 66 12.38 -10.58 -9.37
N ASN A 67 13.32 -10.87 -10.27
CA ASN A 67 14.35 -9.92 -10.70
C ASN A 67 13.73 -8.68 -11.35
N GLY A 68 12.75 -8.85 -12.24
CA GLY A 68 12.02 -7.75 -12.85
C GLY A 68 11.27 -6.89 -11.82
N ALA A 69 10.55 -7.55 -10.90
CA ALA A 69 9.85 -6.86 -9.82
C ALA A 69 10.82 -6.13 -8.88
N TYR A 70 11.99 -6.70 -8.58
CA TYR A 70 13.02 -6.09 -7.74
C TYR A 70 13.62 -4.85 -8.40
N ALA A 71 13.92 -4.92 -9.70
CA ALA A 71 14.36 -3.76 -10.48
C ALA A 71 13.31 -2.64 -10.49
N GLN A 72 12.03 -2.98 -10.66
CA GLN A 72 10.94 -2.02 -10.60
C GLN A 72 10.81 -1.37 -9.21
N ALA A 73 10.91 -2.16 -8.13
CA ALA A 73 10.86 -1.66 -6.77
C ALA A 73 12.04 -0.73 -6.46
N ASN A 74 13.26 -1.05 -6.95
CA ASN A 74 14.44 -0.19 -6.83
C ASN A 74 14.23 1.15 -7.56
N ALA A 75 13.74 1.12 -8.81
CA ALA A 75 13.47 2.33 -9.58
C ALA A 75 12.43 3.24 -8.90
N ARG A 76 11.35 2.65 -8.37
CA ARG A 76 10.32 3.37 -7.60
C ARG A 76 10.89 3.98 -6.32
N LEU A 77 11.75 3.26 -5.59
CA LEU A 77 12.39 3.79 -4.40
C LEU A 77 13.36 4.94 -4.74
N ASN A 78 14.16 4.80 -5.79
CA ASN A 78 15.02 5.88 -6.28
C ASN A 78 14.22 7.14 -6.63
N ALA A 79 13.07 6.99 -7.31
CA ALA A 79 12.18 8.11 -7.62
C ALA A 79 11.67 8.82 -6.34
N LEU A 80 11.27 8.07 -5.31
CA LEU A 80 10.88 8.64 -4.01
C LEU A 80 12.03 9.33 -3.26
N LEU A 81 13.27 8.89 -3.51
CA LEU A 81 14.48 9.48 -2.93
C LEU A 81 15.06 10.60 -3.80
N ALA A 82 14.37 11.02 -4.87
CA ALA A 82 14.85 12.00 -5.84
C ALA A 82 16.23 11.64 -6.47
N ARG A 83 16.45 10.34 -6.72
CA ARG A 83 17.66 9.79 -7.35
C ARG A 83 17.36 9.23 -8.75
N PRO A 84 18.35 9.15 -9.65
CA PRO A 84 18.19 8.47 -10.94
C PRO A 84 17.69 7.03 -10.76
N ALA A 85 16.76 6.59 -11.60
CA ALA A 85 16.06 5.31 -11.43
C ALA A 85 17.00 4.09 -11.45
N GLN A 86 18.07 4.15 -12.24
CA GLN A 86 19.04 3.07 -12.46
C GLN A 86 20.16 3.03 -11.41
N LEU A 87 20.21 3.99 -10.49
CA LEU A 87 21.29 4.06 -9.51
C LEU A 87 21.17 2.88 -8.54
N ALA A 88 22.25 2.12 -8.39
CA ALA A 88 22.29 0.97 -7.49
C ALA A 88 21.92 1.36 -6.05
N LEU A 89 21.05 0.56 -5.45
CA LEU A 89 20.67 0.64 -4.05
C LEU A 89 21.31 -0.51 -3.29
N ALA A 90 21.70 -0.27 -2.04
CA ALA A 90 22.17 -1.34 -1.16
C ALA A 90 21.08 -2.42 -0.99
N ALA A 91 21.53 -3.64 -0.70
CA ALA A 91 20.65 -4.74 -0.38
C ALA A 91 19.72 -4.37 0.79
N PRO A 92 18.44 -4.77 0.75
CA PRO A 92 17.50 -4.45 1.80
C PRO A 92 17.92 -5.13 3.11
N GLN A 93 17.86 -4.37 4.21
CA GLN A 93 18.10 -4.90 5.54
C GLN A 93 16.91 -5.75 6.02
N PRO A 94 17.13 -6.66 6.98
CA PRO A 94 16.05 -7.42 7.62
C PRO A 94 14.93 -6.52 8.13
N LEU A 95 13.69 -6.97 7.97
CA LEU A 95 12.53 -6.28 8.51
C LEU A 95 12.66 -6.22 10.03
N LYS A 96 12.47 -5.02 10.59
CA LYS A 96 12.40 -4.88 12.05
C LYS A 96 11.18 -5.66 12.55
N GLY A 97 11.36 -6.41 13.64
CA GLY A 97 10.24 -7.06 14.32
C GLY A 97 9.15 -6.03 14.66
N LEU A 98 7.90 -6.46 14.60
CA LEU A 98 6.76 -5.60 14.93
C LEU A 98 6.89 -5.16 16.39
N SER A 99 6.96 -3.85 16.62
CA SER A 99 7.05 -3.26 17.96
C SER A 99 5.82 -3.63 18.81
N GLU A 100 5.98 -3.73 20.13
CA GLU A 100 4.86 -3.83 21.09
C GLU A 100 3.82 -2.71 20.90
N ALA A 101 4.22 -1.56 20.34
CA ALA A 101 3.32 -0.46 19.97
C ALA A 101 2.23 -0.85 18.95
N SER A 102 2.42 -1.93 18.18
CA SER A 102 1.38 -2.48 17.29
C SER A 102 0.27 -3.25 18.03
N LYS A 103 0.40 -3.45 19.35
CA LYS A 103 -0.62 -4.08 20.21
C LYS A 103 -1.55 -3.06 20.89
N LEU A 104 -1.53 -1.79 20.48
CA LEU A 104 -2.43 -0.78 21.02
C LEU A 104 -3.89 -1.16 20.78
N ASP A 105 -4.74 -0.86 21.76
CA ASP A 105 -6.17 -1.11 21.69
C ASP A 105 -6.83 -0.35 20.52
N ALA A 106 -7.73 -1.03 19.82
CA ALA A 106 -8.39 -0.52 18.62
C ALA A 106 -9.17 0.77 18.90
N ALA A 107 -9.79 0.90 20.08
CA ALA A 107 -10.52 2.11 20.45
C ALA A 107 -9.56 3.30 20.61
N THR A 108 -8.40 3.09 21.22
CA THR A 108 -7.36 4.13 21.37
C THR A 108 -6.84 4.59 20.01
N LEU A 109 -6.64 3.67 19.06
CA LEU A 109 -6.21 4.01 17.71
C LEU A 109 -7.30 4.76 16.93
N ALA A 110 -8.57 4.40 17.11
CA ALA A 110 -9.70 5.10 16.48
C ALA A 110 -9.78 6.57 16.92
N GLU A 111 -9.63 6.85 18.22
CA GLU A 111 -9.58 8.23 18.73
C GLU A 111 -8.42 9.03 18.13
N ARG A 112 -7.25 8.41 18.00
CA ARG A 112 -6.08 9.06 17.38
C ARG A 112 -6.31 9.37 15.90
N VAL A 113 -6.92 8.46 15.14
CA VAL A 113 -7.29 8.73 13.74
C VAL A 113 -8.21 9.95 13.65
N GLN A 114 -9.24 10.03 14.49
CA GLN A 114 -10.15 11.18 14.48
C GLN A 114 -9.45 12.50 14.82
N ARG A 115 -8.49 12.47 15.76
CA ARG A 115 -7.77 13.67 16.23
C ARG A 115 -6.64 14.12 15.31
N ASN A 116 -5.90 13.20 14.69
CA ASN A 116 -4.63 13.52 14.03
C ASN A 116 -4.66 13.38 12.50
N ASN A 117 -5.70 12.78 11.91
CA ASN A 117 -5.72 12.50 10.48
C ASN A 117 -5.79 13.79 9.63
N PRO A 118 -4.80 14.05 8.75
CA PRO A 118 -4.77 15.26 7.93
C PRO A 118 -5.97 15.45 6.98
N GLN A 119 -6.60 14.35 6.54
CA GLN A 119 -7.76 14.44 5.65
C GLN A 119 -8.99 14.97 6.39
N LEU A 120 -9.17 14.60 7.66
CA LEU A 120 -10.24 15.14 8.49
C LEU A 120 -10.05 16.64 8.76
N PHE A 121 -8.80 17.08 8.95
CA PHE A 121 -8.51 18.52 9.06
C PHE A 121 -8.82 19.28 7.77
N ALA A 122 -8.54 18.69 6.60
CA ALA A 122 -8.88 19.29 5.31
C ALA A 122 -10.41 19.40 5.12
N GLU A 123 -11.19 18.38 5.51
CA GLU A 123 -12.65 18.47 5.48
C GLU A 123 -13.19 19.48 6.49
N GLN A 124 -12.61 19.59 7.69
CA GLN A 124 -13.00 20.62 8.65
C GLN A 124 -12.76 22.04 8.11
N ALA A 125 -11.68 22.25 7.35
CA ALA A 125 -11.43 23.51 6.65
C ALA A 125 -12.46 23.77 5.54
N ARG A 126 -12.90 22.73 4.81
CA ARG A 126 -13.97 22.83 3.81
C ARG A 126 -15.32 23.19 4.43
N ILE A 127 -15.66 22.64 5.60
CA ILE A 127 -16.87 23.02 6.34
C ILE A 127 -16.82 24.49 6.69
N ARG A 128 -15.71 24.96 7.28
CA ARG A 128 -15.55 26.40 7.61
C ARG A 128 -15.68 27.29 6.37
N ALA A 129 -15.13 26.89 5.23
CA ALA A 129 -15.28 27.62 3.98
C ALA A 129 -16.75 27.66 3.50
N ALA A 130 -17.47 26.54 3.61
CA ALA A 130 -18.89 26.47 3.25
C ALA A 130 -19.77 27.31 4.19
N GLU A 131 -19.45 27.35 5.50
CA GLU A 131 -20.12 28.21 6.48
C GLU A 131 -19.94 29.69 6.15
N LEU A 132 -18.72 30.12 5.83
CA LEU A 132 -18.44 31.50 5.40
C LEU A 132 -19.11 31.84 4.06
N SER A 133 -19.15 30.89 3.12
CA SER A 133 -19.85 31.06 1.84
C SER A 133 -21.35 31.24 2.04
N LYS A 134 -21.94 30.44 2.93
CA LYS A 134 -23.34 30.59 3.36
C LYS A 134 -23.57 31.95 4.01
N ASP A 135 -22.71 32.38 4.93
CA ASP A 135 -22.85 33.70 5.57
C ASP A 135 -22.72 34.86 4.57
N LEU A 136 -21.80 34.77 3.61
CA LEU A 136 -21.66 35.74 2.51
C LEU A 136 -22.92 35.78 1.65
N THR A 137 -23.47 34.62 1.29
CA THR A 137 -24.71 34.52 0.51
C THR A 137 -25.88 35.19 1.24
N PHE A 138 -25.99 35.02 2.56
CA PHE A 138 -27.02 35.66 3.38
C PHE A 138 -26.80 37.18 3.53
N LYS A 139 -25.54 37.65 3.47
CA LYS A 139 -25.24 39.09 3.48
C LYS A 139 -25.69 39.81 2.21
N ASN A 140 -25.90 39.11 1.09
CA ASN A 140 -26.51 39.67 -0.13
C ASN A 140 -27.98 40.09 0.06
N ARG A 141 -28.54 40.01 1.27
CA ARG A 141 -29.82 40.64 1.64
C ARG A 141 -29.69 42.15 1.83
N TYR A 142 -28.50 42.63 2.17
CA TYR A 142 -28.21 44.03 2.41
C TYR A 142 -27.69 44.68 1.14
N PRO A 143 -27.93 45.98 0.93
CA PRO A 143 -27.37 46.67 -0.21
C PRO A 143 -25.85 46.81 -0.06
N ASP A 144 -25.13 46.67 -1.17
CA ASP A 144 -23.69 46.90 -1.23
C ASP A 144 -23.42 48.35 -1.62
N PHE A 145 -22.37 48.95 -1.07
CA PHE A 145 -22.00 50.34 -1.33
C PHE A 145 -20.55 50.44 -1.79
N THR A 146 -20.33 51.16 -2.88
CA THR A 146 -18.99 51.39 -3.44
C THR A 146 -18.72 52.88 -3.49
N LEU A 147 -17.58 53.29 -2.92
CA LEU A 147 -17.08 54.67 -3.00
C LEU A 147 -15.90 54.70 -3.97
N ALA A 148 -16.01 55.46 -5.05
CA ALA A 148 -14.99 55.58 -6.07
C ALA A 148 -14.53 57.03 -6.26
N LEU A 149 -13.22 57.22 -6.40
CA LEU A 149 -12.62 58.48 -6.87
C LEU A 149 -12.38 58.36 -8.37
N VAL A 150 -13.03 59.21 -9.15
CA VAL A 150 -12.99 59.14 -10.61
C VAL A 150 -12.33 60.42 -11.14
N PRO A 151 -11.13 60.33 -11.75
CA PRO A 151 -10.49 61.48 -12.39
C PRO A 151 -11.12 61.75 -13.75
N THR A 152 -11.55 62.99 -13.97
CA THR A 152 -12.03 63.44 -15.28
C THR A 152 -10.84 63.98 -16.08
N GLN A 153 -10.37 63.21 -17.07
CA GLN A 153 -9.32 63.68 -17.99
C GLN A 153 -9.90 64.56 -19.09
N ARG A 154 -9.23 65.70 -19.33
CA ARG A 154 -9.49 66.56 -20.50
C ARG A 154 -8.16 66.70 -21.24
N GLN A 155 -8.13 66.24 -22.50
CA GLN A 155 -6.91 66.13 -23.31
C GLN A 155 -5.82 65.32 -22.60
N ASN A 156 -4.67 65.92 -22.27
CA ASN A 156 -3.50 65.25 -21.68
C ASN A 156 -3.29 65.57 -20.18
N SER A 157 -4.28 66.15 -19.51
CA SER A 157 -4.23 66.50 -18.09
C SER A 157 -5.49 66.08 -17.33
N ILE A 158 -5.34 65.66 -16.08
CA ILE A 158 -6.48 65.47 -15.17
C ILE A 158 -7.00 66.85 -14.80
N ALA A 159 -8.24 67.15 -15.20
CA ALA A 159 -8.84 68.46 -15.00
C ALA A 159 -9.58 68.53 -13.65
N GLU A 160 -10.29 67.46 -13.27
CA GLU A 160 -11.18 67.43 -12.12
C GLU A 160 -11.19 66.04 -11.46
N TRP A 161 -11.50 65.98 -10.17
CA TRP A 161 -11.69 64.73 -9.42
C TRP A 161 -13.13 64.66 -8.92
N GLY A 162 -13.84 63.59 -9.27
CA GLY A 162 -15.18 63.30 -8.77
C GLY A 162 -15.17 62.24 -7.68
N LEU A 163 -16.07 62.35 -6.72
CA LEU A 163 -16.38 61.31 -5.74
C LEU A 163 -17.74 60.69 -6.12
N MET A 164 -17.76 59.39 -6.38
CA MET A 164 -18.95 58.63 -6.75
C MET A 164 -19.32 57.64 -5.64
N LEU A 165 -20.57 57.69 -5.18
CA LEU A 165 -21.14 56.69 -4.29
C LEU A 165 -22.16 55.87 -5.07
N GLU A 166 -21.92 54.57 -5.21
CA GLU A 166 -22.83 53.61 -5.84
C GLU A 166 -23.47 52.71 -4.77
N LEU A 167 -24.79 52.49 -4.87
CA LEU A 167 -25.56 51.64 -3.97
C LEU A 167 -26.30 50.56 -4.78
N ASN A 168 -25.93 49.30 -4.58
CA ASN A 168 -26.56 48.17 -5.26
C ASN A 168 -27.64 47.54 -4.37
N ILE A 169 -28.92 47.63 -4.77
CA ILE A 169 -30.05 47.10 -4.01
C ILE A 169 -30.59 45.82 -4.67
N PRO A 170 -30.50 44.65 -4.01
CA PRO A 170 -30.89 43.38 -4.62
C PRO A 170 -32.40 43.14 -4.55
N LEU A 171 -33.13 43.53 -5.61
CA LEU A 171 -34.59 43.44 -5.70
C LEU A 171 -35.13 42.04 -6.08
N GLN A 172 -34.30 41.17 -6.66
CA GLN A 172 -34.72 39.86 -7.17
C GLN A 172 -34.82 38.80 -6.06
N GLN A 173 -36.00 38.66 -5.46
CA GLN A 173 -36.23 37.76 -4.32
C GLN A 173 -36.16 36.25 -4.67
N GLY A 174 -36.56 35.86 -5.89
CA GLY A 174 -36.58 34.46 -6.33
C GLY A 174 -35.18 33.86 -6.42
N THR A 175 -34.31 34.52 -7.21
CA THR A 175 -32.90 34.14 -7.39
C THR A 175 -32.15 34.06 -6.06
N ARG A 176 -32.37 35.04 -5.17
CA ARG A 176 -31.78 35.08 -3.83
C ARG A 176 -32.16 33.87 -2.97
N ARG A 177 -33.45 33.53 -2.88
CA ARG A 177 -33.91 32.36 -2.11
C ARG A 177 -33.32 31.06 -2.66
N ALA A 178 -33.18 30.94 -3.98
CA ALA A 178 -32.53 29.80 -4.61
C ALA A 178 -31.04 29.71 -4.23
N GLN A 179 -30.31 30.83 -4.24
CA GLN A 179 -28.91 30.89 -3.81
C GLN A 179 -28.74 30.54 -2.33
N GLU A 180 -29.62 31.03 -1.46
CA GLU A 180 -29.61 30.68 -0.03
C GLU A 180 -29.87 29.18 0.19
N ALA A 181 -30.86 28.61 -0.51
CA ALA A 181 -31.15 27.18 -0.46
C ALA A 181 -29.97 26.33 -0.97
N GLN A 182 -29.32 26.78 -2.06
CA GLN A 182 -28.11 26.15 -2.57
C GLN A 182 -26.97 26.17 -1.55
N ALA A 183 -26.68 27.31 -0.93
CA ALA A 183 -25.61 27.43 0.05
C ALA A 183 -25.85 26.56 1.30
N LEU A 184 -27.11 26.44 1.74
CA LEU A 184 -27.48 25.51 2.81
C LEU A 184 -27.28 24.05 2.40
N ALA A 185 -27.72 23.67 1.20
CA ALA A 185 -27.54 22.31 0.68
C ALA A 185 -26.06 21.96 0.50
N GLU A 186 -25.23 22.91 0.05
CA GLU A 186 -23.78 22.74 -0.05
C GLU A 186 -23.12 22.52 1.31
N LEU A 187 -23.51 23.30 2.34
CA LEU A 187 -23.01 23.11 3.70
C LEU A 187 -23.35 21.71 4.24
N GLU A 188 -24.60 21.28 4.09
CA GLU A 188 -25.03 19.94 4.52
C GLU A 188 -24.32 18.83 3.72
N ALA A 189 -24.09 19.02 2.42
CA ALA A 189 -23.33 18.09 1.61
C ALA A 189 -21.87 17.94 2.07
N VAL A 190 -21.21 19.04 2.45
CA VAL A 190 -19.83 19.00 2.97
C VAL A 190 -19.78 18.32 4.35
N ARG A 191 -20.76 18.59 5.24
CA ARG A 191 -20.87 17.88 6.53
C ARG A 191 -21.08 16.38 6.35
N ALA A 192 -21.97 15.99 5.45
CA ALA A 192 -22.20 14.58 5.13
C ALA A 192 -20.93 13.91 4.56
N ARG A 193 -20.16 14.61 3.72
CA ARG A 193 -18.87 14.11 3.20
C ARG A 193 -17.85 13.91 4.31
N GLN A 194 -17.76 14.82 5.29
CA GLN A 194 -16.86 14.65 6.44
C GLN A 194 -17.24 13.41 7.25
N ALA A 195 -18.53 13.24 7.57
CA ALA A 195 -19.01 12.07 8.32
C ALA A 195 -18.74 10.75 7.56
N ALA A 196 -18.98 10.73 6.25
CA ALA A 196 -18.68 9.59 5.40
C ALA A 196 -17.16 9.28 5.37
N LEU A 197 -16.31 10.31 5.31
CA LEU A 197 -14.87 10.15 5.36
C LEU A 197 -14.42 9.60 6.72
N ALA A 198 -14.96 10.12 7.83
CA ALA A 198 -14.62 9.62 9.17
C ALA A 198 -14.97 8.13 9.32
N ASN A 199 -16.18 7.73 8.89
CA ASN A 199 -16.59 6.33 8.90
C ASN A 199 -15.69 5.46 8.01
N LYS A 200 -15.32 5.95 6.83
CA LYS A 200 -14.40 5.24 5.93
C LYS A 200 -13.03 5.04 6.57
N LEU A 201 -12.46 6.07 7.20
CA LEU A 201 -11.15 5.98 7.84
C LEU A 201 -11.15 5.01 9.02
N LEU A 202 -12.25 4.94 9.77
CA LEU A 202 -12.43 3.96 10.84
C LEU A 202 -12.59 2.52 10.31
N ALA A 203 -13.31 2.35 9.20
CA ALA A 203 -13.41 1.07 8.52
C ALA A 203 -12.03 0.62 7.99
N ASP A 204 -11.30 1.51 7.31
CA ASP A 204 -9.93 1.27 6.83
C ASP A 204 -8.99 0.90 8.00
N LEU A 205 -9.13 1.53 9.17
CA LEU A 205 -8.37 1.18 10.37
C LEU A 205 -8.70 -0.23 10.86
N SER A 206 -9.99 -0.56 10.98
CA SER A 206 -10.45 -1.87 11.44
C SER A 206 -9.97 -2.98 10.50
N ASP A 207 -10.08 -2.78 9.19
CA ASP A 207 -9.61 -3.72 8.17
C ASP A 207 -8.09 -3.95 8.28
N ASN A 208 -7.31 -2.88 8.42
CA ASN A 208 -5.86 -3.02 8.52
C ASN A 208 -5.41 -3.66 9.84
N LEU A 209 -6.11 -3.42 10.96
CA LEU A 209 -5.84 -4.08 12.23
C LEU A 209 -6.16 -5.58 12.16
N ALA A 210 -7.31 -5.96 11.61
CA ALA A 210 -7.68 -7.35 11.42
C ALA A 210 -6.69 -8.08 10.50
N ALA A 211 -6.33 -7.44 9.38
CA ALA A 211 -5.35 -7.99 8.45
C ALA A 211 -3.94 -8.09 9.05
N LEU A 212 -3.53 -7.14 9.91
CA LEU A 212 -2.26 -7.20 10.63
C LEU A 212 -2.24 -8.39 11.60
N SER A 213 -3.31 -8.57 12.40
CA SER A 213 -3.44 -9.71 13.32
C SER A 213 -3.39 -11.03 12.55
N ALA A 214 -4.14 -11.15 11.45
CA ALA A 214 -4.13 -12.34 10.62
C ALA A 214 -2.75 -12.64 10.02
N ALA A 215 -2.02 -11.61 9.57
CA ALA A 215 -0.66 -11.76 9.05
C ALA A 215 0.32 -12.23 10.15
N GLN A 216 0.21 -11.69 11.36
CA GLN A 216 1.01 -12.12 12.52
C GLN A 216 0.73 -13.57 12.92
N ASP A 217 -0.54 -13.97 12.99
CA ASP A 217 -0.91 -15.33 13.33
C ASP A 217 -0.48 -16.32 12.24
N THR A 218 -0.62 -15.92 10.97
CA THR A 218 -0.11 -16.70 9.83
C THR A 218 1.40 -16.86 9.91
N GLU A 219 2.15 -15.80 10.19
CA GLU A 219 3.61 -15.88 10.35
C GLU A 219 3.99 -16.85 11.46
N LYS A 220 3.33 -16.78 12.63
CA LYS A 220 3.57 -17.69 13.76
C LYS A 220 3.27 -19.14 13.41
N LEU A 221 2.12 -19.41 12.78
CA LEU A 221 1.73 -20.77 12.38
C LEU A 221 2.70 -21.34 11.33
N VAL A 222 3.12 -20.52 10.37
CA VAL A 222 4.08 -20.94 9.35
C VAL A 222 5.44 -21.20 9.97
N ALA A 223 5.96 -20.29 10.80
CA ALA A 223 7.29 -20.40 11.40
C ALA A 223 7.38 -21.55 12.41
N ASN A 224 6.37 -21.73 13.26
CA ASN A 224 6.43 -22.68 14.38
C ASN A 224 5.88 -24.07 14.04
N SER A 225 5.12 -24.22 12.95
CA SER A 225 4.46 -25.49 12.63
C SER A 225 4.69 -25.91 11.19
N LEU A 226 4.23 -25.13 10.21
CA LEU A 226 4.28 -25.56 8.80
C LEU A 226 5.71 -25.74 8.30
N LEU A 227 6.61 -24.80 8.60
CA LEU A 227 7.99 -24.83 8.13
C LEU A 227 8.79 -26.00 8.72
N PRO A 228 8.79 -26.25 10.06
CA PRO A 228 9.40 -27.45 10.62
C PRO A 228 8.83 -28.75 10.05
N GLN A 229 7.50 -28.84 9.89
CA GLN A 229 6.84 -30.02 9.32
C GLN A 229 7.30 -30.26 7.87
N ALA A 230 7.28 -29.23 7.03
CA ALA A 230 7.71 -29.34 5.63
C ALA A 230 9.20 -29.69 5.51
N GLN A 231 10.05 -29.18 6.41
CA GLN A 231 11.47 -29.56 6.47
C GLN A 231 11.64 -31.05 6.79
N LEU A 232 10.93 -31.56 7.80
CA LEU A 232 10.97 -32.98 8.16
C LEU A 232 10.44 -33.86 7.03
N THR A 233 9.34 -33.47 6.39
CA THR A 233 8.78 -34.18 5.23
C THR A 233 9.79 -34.23 4.07
N PHE A 234 10.45 -33.13 3.76
CA PHE A 234 11.47 -33.09 2.71
C PHE A 234 12.68 -33.98 3.05
N GLN A 235 13.20 -33.92 4.28
CA GLN A 235 14.31 -34.77 4.71
C GLN A 235 13.95 -36.27 4.64
N ALA A 236 12.75 -36.64 5.07
CA ALA A 236 12.26 -38.02 4.98
C ALA A 236 12.08 -38.47 3.53
N ALA A 237 11.53 -37.60 2.67
CA ALA A 237 11.35 -37.88 1.25
C ALA A 237 12.69 -38.07 0.52
N LEU A 238 13.69 -37.23 0.84
CA LEU A 238 15.04 -37.32 0.30
C LEU A 238 15.69 -38.66 0.67
N ALA A 239 15.70 -39.01 1.95
CA ALA A 239 16.24 -40.28 2.42
C ALA A 239 15.51 -41.48 1.80
N GLY A 240 14.18 -41.40 1.64
CA GLY A 240 13.40 -42.46 1.00
C GLY A 240 13.71 -42.60 -0.50
N TYR A 241 13.93 -41.51 -1.22
CA TYR A 241 14.32 -41.53 -2.64
C TYR A 241 15.73 -42.09 -2.84
N GLU A 242 16.70 -41.68 -2.02
CA GLU A 242 18.07 -42.18 -2.06
C GLU A 242 18.13 -43.70 -1.83
N ASN A 243 17.28 -44.22 -0.93
CA ASN A 243 17.16 -45.65 -0.65
C ASN A 243 16.19 -46.40 -1.57
N GLY A 244 15.66 -45.75 -2.62
CA GLY A 244 14.73 -46.36 -3.58
C GLY A 244 13.35 -46.73 -3.02
N LYS A 245 13.01 -46.29 -1.81
CA LYS A 245 11.73 -46.56 -1.13
C LYS A 245 10.62 -45.58 -1.55
N LEU A 246 10.99 -44.42 -2.07
CA LEU A 246 10.06 -43.41 -2.58
C LEU A 246 10.39 -43.07 -4.03
N ASN A 247 9.37 -42.70 -4.80
CA ASN A 247 9.54 -42.25 -6.18
C ASN A 247 9.98 -40.77 -6.23
N PHE A 248 10.47 -40.35 -7.40
CA PHE A 248 10.94 -38.98 -7.60
C PHE A 248 9.84 -37.92 -7.43
N ALA A 249 8.61 -38.26 -7.81
CA ALA A 249 7.46 -37.36 -7.67
C ALA A 249 7.23 -36.96 -6.20
N THR A 250 7.27 -37.91 -5.27
CA THR A 250 7.12 -37.63 -3.83
C THR A 250 8.21 -36.70 -3.29
N LEU A 251 9.45 -36.85 -3.77
CA LEU A 251 10.55 -35.96 -3.40
C LEU A 251 10.30 -34.53 -3.90
N MET A 252 9.89 -34.38 -5.17
CA MET A 252 9.57 -33.08 -5.75
C MET A 252 8.39 -32.41 -5.04
N ASP A 253 7.35 -33.16 -4.68
CA ASP A 253 6.21 -32.62 -3.94
C ASP A 253 6.61 -32.13 -2.55
N ALA A 254 7.46 -32.87 -1.83
CA ALA A 254 7.98 -32.44 -0.53
C ALA A 254 8.86 -31.18 -0.63
N GLN A 255 9.69 -31.08 -1.68
CA GLN A 255 10.48 -29.87 -1.96
C GLN A 255 9.59 -28.66 -2.25
N ARG A 256 8.53 -28.84 -3.05
CA ARG A 256 7.55 -27.79 -3.35
C ARG A 256 6.84 -27.30 -2.08
N GLN A 257 6.42 -28.22 -1.21
CA GLN A 257 5.80 -27.87 0.08
C GLN A 257 6.75 -27.04 0.95
N LEU A 258 8.03 -27.42 1.04
CA LEU A 258 9.04 -26.66 1.78
C LEU A 258 9.25 -25.26 1.18
N SER A 259 9.34 -25.15 -0.15
CA SER A 259 9.44 -23.87 -0.85
C SER A 259 8.23 -22.98 -0.57
N GLN A 260 7.02 -23.53 -0.67
CA GLN A 260 5.77 -22.81 -0.42
C GLN A 260 5.65 -22.36 1.03
N ALA A 261 6.11 -23.15 2.00
CA ALA A 261 6.15 -22.77 3.41
C ALA A 261 7.08 -21.57 3.63
N ARG A 262 8.29 -21.59 3.05
CA ARG A 262 9.24 -20.47 3.11
C ARG A 262 8.69 -19.20 2.45
N GLN A 263 8.07 -19.32 1.27
CA GLN A 263 7.44 -18.18 0.59
C GLN A 263 6.27 -17.61 1.40
N SER A 264 5.44 -18.48 1.99
CA SER A 264 4.32 -18.07 2.85
C SER A 264 4.79 -17.27 4.07
N GLN A 265 5.92 -17.66 4.67
CA GLN A 265 6.52 -16.91 5.78
C GLN A 265 6.92 -15.50 5.36
N LEU A 266 7.65 -15.38 4.24
CA LEU A 266 8.10 -14.08 3.72
C LEU A 266 6.93 -13.18 3.34
N LYS A 267 5.87 -13.77 2.78
CA LYS A 267 4.65 -13.05 2.42
C LYS A 267 3.91 -12.55 3.66
N ALA A 268 3.74 -13.38 4.69
CA ALA A 268 3.12 -12.97 5.94
C ALA A 268 3.88 -11.79 6.61
N GLN A 269 5.22 -11.83 6.59
CA GLN A 269 6.06 -10.74 7.06
C GLN A 269 5.87 -9.45 6.26
N LEU A 270 5.82 -9.56 4.92
CA LEU A 270 5.55 -8.42 4.05
C LEU A 270 4.18 -7.81 4.37
N ASP A 271 3.14 -8.65 4.41
CA ASP A 271 1.77 -8.22 4.64
C ASP A 271 1.66 -7.48 5.98
N ALA A 272 2.25 -8.02 7.05
CA ALA A 272 2.28 -7.36 8.36
C ALA A 272 2.94 -5.96 8.30
N GLN A 273 4.08 -5.81 7.61
CA GLN A 273 4.76 -4.52 7.47
C GLN A 273 3.96 -3.51 6.64
N VAL A 274 3.27 -3.98 5.59
CA VAL A 274 2.40 -3.14 4.77
C VAL A 274 1.21 -2.64 5.60
N ARG A 275 0.55 -3.54 6.35
CA ARG A 275 -0.57 -3.15 7.22
C ARG A 275 -0.15 -2.18 8.31
N LEU A 276 1.01 -2.39 8.92
CA LEU A 276 1.56 -1.46 9.90
C LEU A 276 1.76 -0.06 9.28
N ALA A 277 2.37 0.01 8.09
CA ALA A 277 2.60 1.28 7.41
C ALA A 277 1.30 1.99 6.99
N ASP A 278 0.24 1.23 6.65
CA ASP A 278 -1.09 1.79 6.36
C ASP A 278 -1.78 2.31 7.62
N ILE A 279 -1.65 1.64 8.77
CA ILE A 279 -2.13 2.13 10.07
C ILE A 279 -1.43 3.43 10.45
N GLU A 280 -0.09 3.48 10.37
CA GLU A 280 0.68 4.70 10.64
C GLU A 280 0.25 5.86 9.73
N LYS A 281 -0.05 5.57 8.45
CA LYS A 281 -0.55 6.57 7.51
C LYS A 281 -1.94 7.10 7.91
N LEU A 282 -2.81 6.26 8.45
CA LEU A 282 -4.13 6.67 8.96
C LEU A 282 -4.00 7.52 10.23
N LEU A 283 -3.06 7.19 11.11
CA LEU A 283 -2.79 7.92 12.35
C LEU A 283 -2.08 9.26 12.11
N GLY A 284 -1.28 9.36 11.05
CA GLY A 284 -0.42 10.52 10.79
C GLY A 284 0.87 10.52 11.62
N GLU A 285 1.15 9.46 12.37
CA GLU A 285 2.33 9.28 13.22
C GLU A 285 2.93 7.87 13.06
N THR A 286 4.20 7.70 13.46
CA THR A 286 4.87 6.39 13.43
C THR A 286 4.67 5.63 14.73
N LEU A 287 4.54 4.30 14.64
CA LEU A 287 4.43 3.38 15.77
C LEU A 287 5.75 2.65 16.04
#